data_AF-A0A1B2IWW8-F1
#
_entry.id   AF-A0A1B2IWW8-F1
#
_cell.length_a   1.000
_cell.length_b   1.000
_cell.length_c   1.000
_cell.angle_alpha   90.00
_cell.angle_beta   90.00
_cell.angle_gamma   90.00
#
_symmetry.space_group_name_H-M   'P 1'
#
loop_
_entity.id
_entity.type
_entity.pdbx_description
1 polymer ?
#
loop_
_entity_poly.entity_id
_entity_poly.type
_entity_poly.pdbx_seq_one_letter_code
_entity_poly.pdbx_strand_id
1 'polypeptide(L)'
;MNDILDTNKAAGQKFTSFQDVTGTVLAYAPLNKFHAYGEVANESIQGLEFSDGRAMYFTSGSKTQETKIQKSLWEFTSNEVQTISDGTVGVTETEGIQLKGDDIYFAVAHYTGDSVSDNYIYTVPKSIFS
;
A
#
# COMPACT_ATOMS: atom_id res chain seq x y z
N MET A 1 17.10 -8.51 -0.56
CA MET A 1 16.98 -9.83 -1.22
C MET A 1 15.65 -10.41 -0.80
N ASN A 2 14.82 -10.80 -1.76
CA ASN A 2 13.37 -10.97 -1.61
C ASN A 2 13.07 -12.44 -1.31
N ASP A 3 13.44 -12.88 -0.10
CA ASP A 3 13.52 -14.30 0.24
C ASP A 3 12.21 -15.06 -0.04
N ILE A 4 11.04 -14.44 0.08
CA ILE A 4 9.75 -15.10 -0.18
C ILE A 4 9.51 -15.29 -1.69
N LEU A 5 9.76 -14.29 -2.54
CA LEU A 5 9.62 -14.47 -3.99
C LEU A 5 10.76 -15.33 -4.57
N ASP A 6 11.96 -15.24 -3.97
CA ASP A 6 13.15 -15.96 -4.39
C ASP A 6 13.07 -17.46 -3.98
N THR A 7 12.55 -17.78 -2.80
CA THR A 7 12.39 -19.17 -2.32
C THR A 7 11.23 -19.88 -3.01
N ASN A 8 10.11 -19.18 -3.26
CA ASN A 8 8.93 -19.80 -3.87
C ASN A 8 9.03 -20.03 -5.38
N LYS A 9 10.01 -19.42 -6.08
CA LYS A 9 10.30 -19.78 -7.47
C LYS A 9 10.66 -21.26 -7.64
N ALA A 10 11.20 -21.90 -6.60
CA ALA A 10 11.70 -23.28 -6.63
C ALA A 10 10.65 -24.34 -6.23
N ALA A 11 9.52 -23.96 -5.63
CA ALA A 11 8.48 -24.89 -5.18
C ALA A 11 7.40 -25.08 -6.27
N GLY A 12 6.93 -26.32 -6.47
CA GLY A 12 5.97 -26.72 -7.51
C GLY A 12 4.85 -25.71 -7.75
N GLN A 13 4.99 -24.97 -8.85
CA GLN A 13 4.20 -23.79 -9.15
C GLN A 13 2.76 -24.16 -9.54
N LYS A 14 1.78 -23.46 -8.96
CA LYS A 14 0.41 -23.45 -9.49
C LYS A 14 0.34 -22.37 -10.58
N PHE A 15 0.09 -22.78 -11.81
CA PHE A 15 -0.11 -21.86 -12.93
C PHE A 15 -1.55 -21.32 -12.91
N THR A 16 -1.71 -20.01 -13.11
CA THR A 16 -3.00 -19.43 -13.47
C THR A 16 -2.83 -18.68 -14.79
N SER A 17 -3.68 -18.98 -15.77
CA SER A 17 -3.69 -18.23 -17.02
C SER A 17 -4.39 -16.90 -16.81
N PHE A 18 -3.70 -15.79 -17.06
CA PHE A 18 -4.38 -14.58 -17.51
C PHE A 18 -4.62 -14.73 -19.02
N GLN A 19 -5.68 -14.12 -19.57
CA GLN A 19 -6.15 -14.41 -20.94
C GLN A 19 -5.04 -14.29 -22.01
N ASP A 20 -4.04 -13.43 -21.80
CA ASP A 20 -2.95 -13.18 -22.75
C ASP A 20 -1.55 -13.55 -22.24
N VAL A 21 -1.38 -13.88 -20.95
CA VAL A 21 -0.06 -14.15 -20.33
C VAL A 21 -0.18 -15.25 -19.27
N THR A 22 0.76 -16.20 -19.27
CA THR A 22 0.82 -17.21 -18.21
C THR A 22 1.45 -16.61 -16.96
N GLY A 23 0.70 -16.62 -15.85
CA GLY A 23 1.20 -16.23 -14.54
C GLY A 23 1.56 -17.44 -13.69
N THR A 24 2.63 -17.31 -12.91
CA THR A 24 2.99 -18.26 -11.85
C THR A 24 2.53 -17.71 -10.51
N VAL A 25 1.79 -18.51 -9.75
CA VAL A 25 1.52 -18.21 -8.33
C VAL A 25 2.75 -18.59 -7.53
N LEU A 26 3.43 -17.60 -6.95
CA LEU A 26 4.56 -17.82 -6.04
C LEU A 26 4.12 -17.91 -4.57
N ALA A 27 3.08 -17.19 -4.16
CA ALA A 27 2.55 -17.26 -2.81
C ALA A 27 1.06 -16.92 -2.80
N TYR A 28 0.33 -17.41 -1.80
CA TYR A 28 -1.10 -17.14 -1.60
C TYR A 28 -1.37 -16.86 -0.13
N ALA A 29 -2.05 -15.75 0.14
CA ALA A 29 -2.59 -15.42 1.44
C ALA A 29 -3.97 -14.76 1.27
N PRO A 30 -5.00 -15.15 2.06
CA PRO A 30 -6.30 -14.52 1.97
C PRO A 30 -6.27 -13.10 2.57
N LEU A 31 -6.63 -12.11 1.76
CA LEU A 31 -6.96 -10.76 2.22
C LEU A 31 -8.32 -10.79 2.94
N ASN A 32 -8.39 -10.33 4.18
CA ASN A 32 -9.66 -10.19 4.91
C ASN A 32 -9.81 -8.77 5.50
N LYS A 33 -11.07 -8.39 5.79
CA LYS A 33 -11.42 -7.04 6.27
C LYS A 33 -10.68 -6.65 7.56
N PHE A 34 -10.42 -7.61 8.45
CA PHE A 34 -9.78 -7.36 9.75
C PHE A 34 -8.30 -7.00 9.65
N HIS A 35 -7.68 -7.24 8.50
CA HIS A 35 -6.22 -7.22 8.36
C HIS A 35 -5.71 -6.15 7.38
N ALA A 36 -6.51 -5.77 6.39
CA ALA A 36 -6.13 -4.75 5.39
C ALA A 36 -7.09 -3.56 5.34
N TYR A 37 -8.40 -3.81 5.44
CA TYR A 37 -9.41 -2.76 5.22
C TYR A 37 -9.91 -2.09 6.51
N GLY A 38 -9.78 -2.73 7.66
CA GLY A 38 -10.26 -2.20 8.95
C GLY A 38 -9.35 -1.13 9.56
N GLU A 39 -8.10 -1.05 9.09
CA GLU A 39 -7.05 -0.20 9.66
C GLU A 39 -6.70 1.00 8.74
N VAL A 40 -7.07 0.91 7.46
CA VAL A 40 -6.96 1.99 6.47
C VAL A 40 -8.10 3.00 6.59
N ALA A 41 -7.85 4.23 6.13
CA ALA A 41 -8.86 5.27 6.05
C ALA A 41 -9.97 4.84 5.05
N ASN A 42 -11.21 5.19 5.39
CA ASN A 42 -12.41 5.02 4.58
C ASN A 42 -12.72 3.57 4.18
N GLU A 43 -12.15 2.59 4.87
CA GLU A 43 -12.16 1.18 4.45
C GLU A 43 -11.77 0.99 2.97
N SER A 44 -10.91 1.87 2.46
CA SER A 44 -10.51 1.94 1.06
C SER A 44 -8.99 1.95 0.94
N ILE A 45 -8.48 1.34 -0.13
CA ILE A 45 -7.06 1.29 -0.43
C ILE A 45 -6.85 2.10 -1.71
N GLN A 46 -6.04 3.14 -1.59
CA GLN A 46 -5.71 4.09 -2.66
C GLN A 46 -4.38 3.70 -3.32
N GLY A 47 -3.55 2.90 -2.62
CA GLY A 47 -2.32 2.36 -3.18
C GLY A 47 -1.80 1.15 -2.42
N LEU A 48 -1.06 0.30 -3.12
CA LEU A 48 -0.43 -0.91 -2.60
C LEU A 48 0.96 -1.07 -3.20
N GLU A 49 1.95 -1.36 -2.37
CA GLU A 49 3.31 -1.70 -2.85
C GLU A 49 3.94 -2.82 -1.99
N PHE A 50 4.75 -3.67 -2.62
CA PHE A 50 5.48 -4.75 -1.96
C PHE A 50 6.88 -4.32 -1.52
N SER A 51 7.27 -4.62 -0.27
CA SER A 51 8.63 -4.39 0.21
C SER A 51 9.47 -5.67 0.14
N ASP A 52 9.95 -6.01 -1.04
CA ASP A 52 10.79 -7.21 -1.26
C ASP A 52 10.22 -8.48 -0.60
N GLY A 53 8.89 -8.66 -0.68
CA GLY A 53 8.19 -9.87 -0.21
C GLY A 53 8.07 -10.07 1.29
N ARG A 54 8.64 -9.19 2.14
CA ARG A 54 8.52 -9.31 3.62
C ARG A 54 7.29 -8.59 4.19
N ALA A 55 6.94 -7.46 3.60
CA ALA A 55 5.78 -6.67 3.99
C ALA A 55 5.08 -6.08 2.77
N MET A 56 3.82 -5.71 2.96
CA MET A 56 3.01 -4.93 2.06
C MET A 56 2.77 -3.57 2.71
N TYR A 57 2.80 -2.53 1.90
CA TYR A 57 2.46 -1.19 2.31
C TYR A 57 1.18 -0.76 1.61
N PHE A 58 0.24 -0.20 2.38
CA PHE A 58 -1.02 0.32 1.87
C PHE A 58 -1.10 1.80 2.19
N THR A 59 -1.54 2.60 1.21
CA THR A 59 -1.96 3.97 1.44
C THR A 59 -3.46 4.07 1.38
N SER A 60 -3.99 4.94 2.23
CA SER A 60 -5.39 5.32 2.23
C SER A 60 -5.55 6.78 2.65
N GLY A 61 -6.71 7.34 2.39
CA GLY A 61 -7.04 8.72 2.69
C GLY A 61 -8.20 9.16 1.82
N SER A 62 -8.90 10.20 2.23
CA SER A 62 -9.99 10.79 1.44
C SER A 62 -10.13 12.26 1.79
N LYS A 63 -10.99 12.98 1.07
CA LYS A 63 -11.30 14.38 1.41
C LYS A 63 -11.72 14.59 2.86
N THR A 64 -12.21 13.57 3.57
CA THR A 64 -12.67 13.69 4.96
C THR A 64 -11.73 13.04 5.97
N GLN A 65 -10.62 12.44 5.54
CA GLN A 65 -9.74 11.65 6.40
C GLN A 65 -8.27 11.80 6.00
N GLU A 66 -7.42 11.92 7.01
CA GLU A 66 -5.97 12.04 6.82
C GLU A 66 -5.39 10.85 6.05
N THR A 67 -4.24 11.09 5.43
CA THR A 67 -3.45 10.02 4.82
C THR A 67 -3.06 9.02 5.90
N LYS A 68 -3.30 7.74 5.68
CA LYS A 68 -2.75 6.65 6.49
C LYS A 68 -1.88 5.76 5.63
N ILE A 69 -0.74 5.37 6.18
CA ILE A 69 0.17 4.38 5.62
C ILE A 69 0.16 3.18 6.57
N GLN A 70 -0.26 2.03 6.08
CA GLN A 70 -0.19 0.76 6.81
C GLN A 70 1.00 -0.05 6.30
N LYS A 71 1.83 -0.56 7.21
CA LYS A 71 2.81 -1.62 6.95
C LYS A 71 2.23 -2.91 7.51
N SER A 72 2.14 -3.95 6.70
CA SER A 72 1.70 -5.27 7.16
C SER A 72 2.66 -6.34 6.71
N LEU A 73 3.00 -7.29 7.59
CA LEU A 73 3.74 -8.48 7.15
C LEU A 73 2.90 -9.25 6.12
N TRP A 74 3.58 -9.92 5.20
CA TRP A 74 2.93 -10.87 4.30
C TRP A 74 2.10 -11.87 5.12
N GLU A 75 0.91 -12.25 4.62
CA GLU A 75 -0.12 -13.01 5.37
C GLU A 75 -0.85 -12.26 6.49
N PHE A 76 -0.56 -10.98 6.68
CA PHE A 76 -1.24 -10.11 7.64
C PHE A 76 -1.18 -10.59 9.09
N THR A 77 -0.07 -11.21 9.46
CA THR A 77 0.20 -11.65 10.84
C THR A 77 0.52 -10.49 11.79
N SER A 78 0.84 -9.32 11.24
CA SER A 78 1.10 -8.09 11.96
C SER A 78 0.80 -6.88 11.08
N ASN A 79 0.31 -5.81 11.70
CA ASN A 79 0.02 -4.53 11.08
C ASN A 79 0.46 -3.38 11.98
N GLU A 80 1.00 -2.34 11.37
CA GLU A 80 1.28 -1.04 11.99
C GLU A 80 0.75 0.05 11.06
N VAL A 81 0.13 1.08 11.64
CA VAL A 81 -0.48 2.18 10.88
C VAL A 81 0.12 3.49 11.36
N GLN A 82 0.54 4.30 10.40
CA GLN A 82 1.00 5.67 10.63
C GLN A 82 0.04 6.64 9.95
N THR A 83 -0.44 7.62 10.71
CA THR A 83 -1.27 8.71 10.18
C THR A 83 -0.37 9.89 9.85
N ILE A 84 -0.45 10.37 8.61
CA ILE A 84 0.30 11.51 8.12
C ILE A 84 -0.66 12.70 8.02
N SER A 85 -0.47 13.66 8.92
CA SER A 85 -1.22 14.92 8.92
C SER A 85 -0.40 16.03 8.30
N ASP A 86 -0.95 16.69 7.28
CA ASP A 86 -0.43 17.92 6.70
C ASP A 86 -1.38 19.12 6.93
N GLY A 87 -2.46 18.91 7.70
CA GLY A 87 -3.46 19.92 8.00
C GLY A 87 -4.42 20.25 6.84
N THR A 88 -4.46 19.45 5.77
CA THR A 88 -5.23 19.74 4.55
C THR A 88 -6.49 18.87 4.37
N VAL A 89 -6.92 18.17 5.42
CA VAL A 89 -8.21 17.45 5.43
C VAL A 89 -9.33 18.40 5.01
N GLY A 90 -10.19 17.92 4.11
CA GLY A 90 -11.24 18.70 3.45
C GLY A 90 -10.94 19.00 1.99
N VAL A 91 -9.66 19.02 1.60
CA VAL A 91 -9.24 19.39 0.24
C VAL A 91 -8.18 18.46 -0.36
N THR A 92 -7.89 17.31 0.26
CA THR A 92 -6.90 16.36 -0.25
C THR A 92 -7.36 14.90 -0.25
N GLU A 93 -6.78 14.08 -1.11
CA GLU A 93 -7.01 12.62 -1.19
C GLU A 93 -5.71 11.91 -1.58
N THR A 94 -5.46 10.76 -0.96
CA THR A 94 -4.27 9.94 -1.26
C THR A 94 -4.53 9.12 -2.52
N GLU A 95 -3.55 8.97 -3.41
CA GLU A 95 -3.77 8.38 -4.76
C GLU A 95 -2.70 7.37 -5.19
N GLY A 96 -1.87 6.89 -4.24
CA GLY A 96 -0.90 5.85 -4.55
C GLY A 96 0.31 5.86 -3.65
N ILE A 97 1.14 4.83 -3.81
CA ILE A 97 2.37 4.59 -3.04
C ILE A 97 3.46 4.01 -3.94
N GLN A 98 4.70 4.34 -3.63
CA GLN A 98 5.89 3.68 -4.17
C GLN A 98 6.96 3.57 -3.08
N LEU A 99 7.61 2.40 -2.99
CA LEU A 99 8.75 2.19 -2.11
C LEU A 99 10.05 2.34 -2.90
N LYS A 100 11.04 3.04 -2.35
CA LYS A 100 12.37 3.16 -2.98
C LYS A 100 13.43 3.42 -1.92
N GLY A 101 14.46 2.57 -1.87
CA GLY A 101 15.51 2.67 -0.86
C GLY A 101 14.92 2.59 0.55
N ASP A 102 15.26 3.55 1.40
CA ASP A 102 14.74 3.66 2.78
C ASP A 102 13.47 4.52 2.88
N ASP A 103 12.91 4.95 1.74
CA ASP A 103 11.82 5.90 1.69
C ASP A 103 10.50 5.29 1.19
N ILE A 104 9.41 5.92 1.60
CA ILE A 104 8.04 5.68 1.16
C ILE A 104 7.56 6.95 0.49
N TYR A 105 7.25 6.86 -0.80
CA TYR A 105 6.66 7.94 -1.58
C TYR A 105 5.16 7.71 -1.71
N PHE A 106 4.35 8.76 -1.62
CA PHE A 106 2.91 8.65 -1.83
C PHE A 106 2.36 9.90 -2.52
N ALA A 107 1.36 9.70 -3.37
CA ALA A 107 0.72 10.77 -4.12
C ALA A 107 -0.49 11.30 -3.34
N VAL A 108 -0.65 12.63 -3.34
CA VAL A 108 -1.81 13.31 -2.77
C VAL A 108 -2.37 14.28 -3.81
N ALA A 109 -3.62 14.09 -4.19
CA ALA A 109 -4.40 15.02 -4.99
C ALA A 109 -4.95 16.13 -4.11
N HIS A 110 -4.80 17.38 -4.53
CA HIS A 110 -5.39 18.55 -3.91
C HIS A 110 -6.58 19.03 -4.74
N TYR A 111 -7.62 19.51 -4.06
CA TYR A 111 -8.89 19.87 -4.67
C TYR A 111 -9.20 21.35 -4.48
N THR A 112 -9.73 21.96 -5.54
CA THR A 112 -10.48 23.22 -5.46
C THR A 112 -11.96 22.91 -5.73
N GLY A 113 -12.74 22.80 -4.66
CA GLY A 113 -14.10 22.24 -4.73
C GLY A 113 -14.07 20.75 -5.06
N ASP A 114 -14.75 20.36 -6.14
CA ASP A 114 -14.82 18.96 -6.58
C ASP A 114 -13.79 18.58 -7.64
N SER A 115 -13.01 19.55 -8.13
CA SER A 115 -11.98 19.32 -9.15
C SER A 115 -10.59 19.22 -8.53
N VAL A 116 -9.79 18.27 -8.99
CA VAL A 116 -8.36 18.19 -8.67
C VAL A 116 -7.66 19.43 -9.25
N SER A 117 -6.98 20.20 -8.41
CA SER A 117 -6.18 21.36 -8.82
C SER A 117 -4.71 20.98 -9.01
N ASP A 118 -4.14 20.24 -8.07
CA ASP A 118 -2.72 19.91 -8.02
C ASP A 118 -2.53 18.47 -7.54
N ASN A 119 -1.38 17.88 -7.87
CA ASN A 119 -0.97 16.59 -7.34
C ASN A 119 0.47 16.71 -6.85
N TYR A 120 0.71 16.30 -5.61
CA TYR A 120 2.04 16.30 -5.00
C TYR A 120 2.47 14.89 -4.66
N ILE A 121 3.78 14.66 -4.68
CA ILE A 121 4.40 13.44 -4.18
C ILE A 121 5.12 13.81 -2.89
N TYR A 122 4.69 13.18 -1.81
CA TYR A 122 5.32 13.29 -0.50
C TYR A 122 6.25 12.11 -0.26
N THR A 123 7.19 12.28 0.67
CA THR A 123 8.08 11.20 1.11
C THR A 123 8.19 11.18 2.62
N VAL A 124 8.25 9.99 3.19
CA VAL A 124 8.57 9.74 4.60
C VAL A 124 9.55 8.57 4.69
N PRO A 125 10.44 8.54 5.70
CA PRO A 125 11.36 7.42 5.87
C PRO A 125 10.60 6.19 6.37
N LYS A 126 11.00 4.99 5.94
CA LYS A 126 10.43 3.71 6.43
C LYS A 126 10.60 3.51 7.93
N SER A 127 11.53 4.23 8.55
CA SER A 127 11.77 4.21 10.00
C SER A 127 10.67 4.84 10.84
N ILE A 128 9.61 5.38 10.23
CA ILE A 128 8.37 5.72 10.96
C ILE A 128 7.64 4.48 11.46
N PHE A 129 7.98 3.30 10.94
CA PHE A 129 7.47 2.02 11.40
C PHE A 129 8.51 1.33 12.28
N SER A 130 8.01 0.64 13.31
CA SER A 130 8.78 -0.12 14.28
C SER A 130 9.23 -1.49 13.74
#